data_AF-W9YKI5-F1
#
_entry.id   AF-W9YKI5-F1
#
_cell.length_a   1.000
_cell.length_b   1.000
_cell.length_c   1.000
_cell.angle_alpha   90.00
_cell.angle_beta   90.00
_cell.angle_gamma   90.00
#
_symmetry.space_group_name_H-M   'P 1'
#
loop_
_entity.id
_entity.type
_entity.pdbx_description
1 polymer ?
#
loop_
_entity_poly.entity_id
_entity_poly.type
_entity_poly.pdbx_seq_one_letter_code
_entity_poly.pdbx_strand_id
1 'polypeptide(L)'
;MSTSWFQKTFTLPSKSRGSYLVTDHVVSSLPELKNYKVGMLNLFIQHTSCALSLNENWDTDVREDMSDALDRIAPEDRKGNLYRHSAEGLDDMPAHIKSALIGASITIPITDGSLNTGTWQGIWYLEFRASKHARKVVATIQGEKR
;
A
#
# COMPACT_ATOMS: atom_id res chain seq x y z
N MET A 1 2.93 -23.22 -22.57
CA MET A 1 2.23 -21.98 -22.16
C MET A 1 3.25 -20.85 -22.12
N SER A 2 2.92 -19.69 -22.68
CA SER A 2 3.83 -18.53 -22.68
C SER A 2 3.51 -17.64 -21.49
N THR A 3 4.52 -17.32 -20.68
CA THR A 3 4.39 -16.36 -19.58
C THR A 3 4.17 -14.96 -20.15
N SER A 4 3.08 -14.32 -19.75
CA SER A 4 2.70 -12.96 -20.14
C SER A 4 3.09 -11.97 -19.05
N TRP A 5 3.51 -10.78 -19.47
CA TRP A 5 3.75 -9.62 -18.61
C TRP A 5 2.76 -8.51 -18.94
N PHE A 6 2.25 -7.84 -17.92
CA PHE A 6 1.44 -6.64 -18.04
C PHE A 6 1.85 -5.65 -16.95
N GLN A 7 1.95 -4.36 -17.29
CA GLN A 7 2.25 -3.32 -16.32
C GLN A 7 1.37 -2.09 -16.55
N LYS A 8 0.89 -1.51 -15.46
CA LYS A 8 0.05 -0.32 -15.48
C LYS A 8 0.31 0.52 -14.23
N THR A 9 0.25 1.83 -14.40
CA THR A 9 0.28 2.77 -13.27
C THR A 9 -1.12 3.31 -13.02
N PHE A 10 -1.51 3.38 -11.75
CA PHE A 10 -2.74 4.04 -11.32
C PHE A 10 -2.50 4.85 -10.04
N THR A 11 -3.47 5.65 -9.66
CA THR A 11 -3.39 6.53 -8.49
C THR A 11 -4.37 6.05 -7.43
N LEU A 12 -3.93 5.99 -6.18
CA LEU A 12 -4.80 5.72 -5.03
C LEU A 12 -5.61 6.99 -4.67
N PRO A 13 -6.77 6.83 -4.01
CA PRO A 13 -7.54 7.98 -3.53
C PRO A 13 -6.67 8.88 -2.64
N SER A 14 -6.83 10.19 -2.78
CA SER A 14 -6.10 11.15 -1.94
C SER A 14 -6.56 11.04 -0.49
N LYS A 15 -5.64 10.70 0.41
CA LYS A 15 -5.89 10.50 1.84
C LYS A 15 -4.89 11.30 2.66
N SER A 16 -5.31 11.64 3.88
CA SER A 16 -4.44 12.10 4.97
C SER A 16 -3.96 10.89 5.77
N ARG A 17 -3.23 11.12 6.86
CA ARG A 17 -2.72 10.07 7.75
C ARG A 17 -3.81 9.06 8.13
N GLY A 18 -3.46 7.77 8.00
CA GLY A 18 -4.29 6.64 8.42
C GLY A 18 -4.05 5.36 7.62
N SER A 19 -4.69 4.29 8.07
CA SER A 19 -4.68 2.98 7.42
C SER A 19 -5.99 2.74 6.66
N TYR A 20 -5.92 2.48 5.35
CA TYR A 20 -7.10 2.37 4.49
C TYR A 20 -7.16 1.04 3.77
N LEU A 21 -8.31 0.38 3.80
CA LEU A 21 -8.59 -0.77 2.94
C LEU A 21 -8.83 -0.28 1.50
N VAL A 22 -8.02 -0.73 0.55
CA VAL A 22 -8.05 -0.28 -0.86
C VAL A 22 -8.17 -1.42 -1.86
N THR A 23 -8.46 -2.65 -1.40
CA THR A 23 -8.60 -3.84 -2.27
C THR A 23 -9.49 -3.58 -3.47
N ASP A 24 -10.70 -3.05 -3.25
CA ASP A 24 -11.67 -2.82 -4.32
C ASP A 24 -11.18 -1.81 -5.35
N HIS A 25 -10.51 -0.74 -4.89
CA HIS A 25 -9.92 0.27 -5.78
C HIS A 25 -8.79 -0.31 -6.64
N VAL A 26 -7.96 -1.19 -6.06
CA VAL A 26 -6.91 -1.90 -6.80
C VAL A 26 -7.52 -2.82 -7.85
N VAL A 27 -8.50 -3.65 -7.47
CA VAL A 27 -9.16 -4.59 -8.38
C VAL A 27 -9.89 -3.86 -9.50
N SER A 28 -10.61 -2.78 -9.20
CA SER A 28 -11.27 -1.96 -10.22
C SER A 28 -10.28 -1.27 -11.16
N SER A 29 -9.08 -0.93 -10.67
CA SER A 29 -8.00 -0.34 -11.47
C SER A 29 -7.30 -1.34 -12.38
N LEU A 30 -7.47 -2.65 -12.13
CA LEU A 30 -6.79 -3.74 -12.82
C LEU A 30 -7.78 -4.78 -13.40
N PRO A 31 -8.69 -4.38 -14.32
CA PRO A 31 -9.58 -5.34 -14.98
C PRO A 31 -8.83 -6.46 -15.72
N GLU A 32 -7.57 -6.23 -16.08
CA GLU A 32 -6.69 -7.18 -16.77
C GLU A 32 -6.37 -8.42 -15.93
N LEU A 33 -6.57 -8.39 -14.60
CA LEU A 33 -6.48 -9.56 -13.72
C LEU A 33 -7.30 -10.73 -14.27
N LYS A 34 -8.51 -10.45 -14.78
CA LYS A 34 -9.44 -11.46 -15.32
C LYS A 34 -8.87 -12.30 -16.47
N ASN A 35 -7.85 -11.78 -17.16
CA ASN A 35 -7.21 -12.46 -18.29
C ASN A 35 -6.19 -13.52 -17.85
N TYR A 36 -5.85 -13.60 -16.56
CA TYR A 36 -4.84 -14.52 -16.05
C TYR A 36 -5.48 -15.73 -15.36
N LYS A 37 -4.95 -16.92 -15.65
CA LYS A 37 -5.33 -18.17 -14.99
C LYS A 37 -4.55 -18.36 -13.69
N VAL A 38 -3.24 -18.11 -13.74
CA VAL A 38 -2.34 -18.17 -12.58
C VAL A 38 -1.24 -17.13 -12.76
N GLY A 39 -0.81 -16.48 -11.69
CA GLY A 39 0.25 -15.50 -11.76
C GLY A 39 0.54 -14.82 -10.43
N MET A 40 1.29 -13.73 -10.50
CA MET A 40 1.58 -12.84 -9.38
C MET A 40 1.25 -11.41 -9.78
N LEU A 41 0.60 -10.67 -8.89
CA LEU A 41 0.47 -9.22 -8.94
C LEU A 41 1.50 -8.62 -7.98
N ASN A 42 2.47 -7.88 -8.50
CA ASN A 42 3.29 -6.97 -7.70
C ASN A 42 2.70 -5.56 -7.75
N LEU A 43 2.56 -4.95 -6.58
CA LEU A 43 2.19 -3.54 -6.43
C LEU A 43 3.35 -2.80 -5.78
N PHE A 44 3.88 -1.78 -6.46
CA PHE A 44 4.96 -0.92 -5.98
C PHE A 44 4.47 0.52 -5.88
N ILE A 45 4.49 1.11 -4.68
CA ILE A 45 4.13 2.50 -4.45
C ILE A 45 5.35 3.39 -4.70
N GLN A 46 5.22 4.37 -5.60
CA GLN A 46 6.34 5.24 -6.01
C GLN A 46 6.54 6.43 -5.05
N HIS A 47 6.58 6.15 -3.74
CA HIS A 47 6.56 7.16 -2.68
C HIS A 47 7.34 6.65 -1.48
N THR A 48 7.95 7.57 -0.72
CA THR A 48 8.81 7.26 0.43
C THR A 48 8.21 7.67 1.77
N SER A 49 6.96 8.16 1.77
CA SER A 49 6.25 8.65 2.96
C SER A 49 4.87 7.99 3.13
N CYS A 50 4.66 6.85 2.47
CA CYS A 50 3.51 5.97 2.62
C CYS A 50 3.94 4.53 2.31
N ALA A 51 3.05 3.56 2.51
CA ALA A 51 3.35 2.15 2.28
C ALA A 51 2.11 1.35 1.80
N LEU A 52 2.38 0.14 1.32
CA LEU A 52 1.36 -0.88 1.06
C LEU A 52 1.58 -2.07 1.99
N SER A 53 0.49 -2.69 2.46
CA SER A 53 0.56 -3.89 3.30
C SER A 53 -0.62 -4.83 3.00
N LEU A 54 -0.55 -6.06 3.53
CA LEU A 54 -1.65 -7.02 3.55
C LEU A 54 -2.03 -7.26 5.01
N ASN A 55 -3.28 -6.96 5.38
CA ASN A 55 -3.76 -7.17 6.74
C ASN A 55 -5.29 -7.29 6.75
N GLU A 56 -5.92 -7.26 7.92
CA GLU A 56 -7.34 -7.54 8.10
C GLU A 56 -8.26 -6.67 7.23
N ASN A 57 -9.24 -7.28 6.55
CA ASN A 57 -10.17 -6.58 5.64
C ASN A 57 -11.56 -6.32 6.24
N TRP A 58 -11.77 -6.59 7.53
CA TRP A 58 -13.09 -6.56 8.16
C TRP A 58 -13.21 -5.45 9.19
N ASP A 59 -12.48 -5.55 10.30
CA ASP A 59 -12.63 -4.62 11.41
C ASP A 59 -11.93 -3.26 11.14
N THR A 60 -12.63 -2.17 11.43
CA THR A 60 -12.07 -0.82 11.37
C THR A 60 -11.06 -0.57 12.49
N ASP A 61 -11.27 -1.17 13.66
CA ASP A 61 -10.46 -0.91 14.85
C ASP A 61 -9.02 -1.38 14.64
N VAL A 62 -8.82 -2.50 13.93
CA VAL A 62 -7.47 -3.01 13.57
C VAL A 62 -6.71 -1.97 12.72
N ARG A 63 -7.40 -1.20 11.87
CA ARG A 63 -6.77 -0.13 11.07
C ARG A 63 -6.46 1.11 11.91
N GLU A 64 -7.32 1.45 12.86
CA GLU A 64 -7.10 2.56 13.79
C GLU A 64 -5.92 2.25 14.73
N ASP A 65 -5.94 1.07 15.37
CA ASP A 65 -4.87 0.58 16.24
C ASP A 65 -3.52 0.48 15.53
N MET A 66 -3.50 0.04 14.26
CA MET A 66 -2.25 0.03 13.49
C MET A 66 -1.70 1.45 13.27
N SER A 67 -2.58 2.42 13.00
CA SER A 67 -2.17 3.82 12.80
C SER A 67 -1.57 4.38 14.09
N ASP A 68 -2.24 4.12 15.21
CA ASP A 68 -1.80 4.48 16.56
C ASP A 68 -0.46 3.83 16.93
N ALA A 69 -0.30 2.53 16.66
CA ALA A 69 0.93 1.79 16.93
C ALA A 69 2.11 2.37 16.13
N LEU A 70 1.90 2.68 14.85
CA LEU A 70 2.92 3.31 14.01
C LEU A 70 3.31 4.70 14.51
N ASP A 71 2.34 5.51 14.96
CA ASP A 71 2.61 6.81 15.58
C ASP A 71 3.41 6.70 16.88
N ARG A 72 3.34 5.59 17.61
CA ARG A 72 4.20 5.31 18.77
C ARG A 72 5.60 4.83 18.37
N ILE A 73 5.71 4.03 17.30
CA ILE A 73 6.99 3.49 16.79
C ILE A 73 7.86 4.62 16.20
N ALA A 74 7.25 5.52 15.44
CA ALA A 74 7.91 6.68 14.83
C ALA A 74 7.05 7.93 15.07
N PRO A 75 7.21 8.59 16.23
CA PRO A 75 6.39 9.73 16.62
C PRO A 75 6.79 11.01 15.91
N GLU A 76 5.85 11.94 15.77
CA GLU A 76 6.14 13.31 15.30
C GLU A 76 7.17 14.01 16.19
N ASP A 77 8.09 14.75 15.57
CA ASP A 77 9.12 15.51 16.30
C ASP A 77 8.62 16.87 16.76
N ARG A 78 7.67 16.88 17.70
CA ARG A 78 7.03 18.12 18.19
C ARG A 78 8.01 19.12 18.82
N LYS A 79 9.18 18.66 19.27
CA LYS A 79 10.21 19.49 19.89
C LYS A 79 11.34 19.89 18.93
N GLY A 80 11.37 19.31 17.72
CA GLY A 80 12.42 19.55 16.72
C GLY A 80 13.79 19.02 17.14
N ASN A 81 13.85 18.02 18.01
CA ASN A 81 15.11 17.49 18.54
C ASN A 81 15.22 15.96 18.48
N LEU A 82 14.21 15.28 17.94
CA LEU A 82 14.19 13.83 17.74
C LEU A 82 14.85 13.44 16.42
N TYR A 83 14.61 14.22 15.36
CA TYR A 83 15.11 13.93 14.02
C TYR A 83 15.90 15.09 13.43
N ARG A 84 16.89 14.74 12.61
CA ARG A 84 17.66 15.74 11.83
C ARG A 84 16.91 16.23 10.59
N HIS A 85 16.06 15.37 10.02
CA HIS A 85 15.29 15.67 8.82
C HIS A 85 13.90 16.16 9.21
N SER A 86 13.53 17.36 8.77
CA SER A 86 12.24 17.98 9.08
C SER A 86 11.83 19.00 8.01
N ALA A 87 12.36 18.86 6.79
CA ALA A 87 12.25 19.86 5.74
C ALA A 87 10.79 20.10 5.32
N GLU A 88 9.93 19.08 5.46
CA GLU A 88 8.52 19.13 5.09
C GLU A 88 7.57 19.06 6.30
N GLY A 89 8.05 19.36 7.51
CA GLY A 89 7.26 19.44 8.73
C GLY A 89 7.50 18.31 9.73
N LEU A 90 6.68 18.30 10.79
CA LEU A 90 6.88 17.44 11.97
C LEU A 90 6.69 15.94 11.70
N ASP A 91 5.96 15.59 10.64
CA ASP A 91 5.61 14.23 10.24
C ASP A 91 6.48 13.69 9.08
N ASP A 92 7.44 14.49 8.60
CA ASP A 92 8.29 14.19 7.45
C ASP A 92 9.19 12.96 7.69
N MET A 93 10.17 13.07 8.62
CA MET A 93 11.02 11.93 8.97
C MET A 93 10.24 10.73 9.55
N PRO A 94 9.23 10.91 10.42
CA PRO A 94 8.38 9.80 10.86
C PRO A 94 7.78 9.00 9.71
N ALA A 95 7.27 9.67 8.68
CA ALA A 95 6.69 9.01 7.52
C ALA A 95 7.72 8.18 6.74
N HIS A 96 8.95 8.68 6.61
CA HIS A 96 10.05 7.93 6.00
C HIS A 96 10.42 6.68 6.80
N ILE A 97 10.48 6.78 8.13
CA ILE A 97 10.75 5.62 8.99
C ILE A 97 9.66 4.56 8.84
N LYS A 98 8.39 4.96 8.94
CA LYS A 98 7.24 4.04 8.80
C LYS A 98 7.24 3.38 7.42
N SER A 99 7.49 4.15 6.36
CA SER A 99 7.59 3.63 4.98
C SER A 99 8.71 2.61 4.83
N ALA A 100 9.90 2.89 5.39
CA ALA A 100 11.02 1.96 5.35
C ALA A 100 10.79 0.67 6.14
N LEU A 101 10.08 0.75 7.28
CA LEU A 101 9.75 -0.42 8.11
C LEU A 101 8.71 -1.33 7.48
N ILE A 102 7.67 -0.77 6.85
CA ILE A 102 6.60 -1.55 6.22
C ILE A 102 7.01 -2.02 4.81
N GLY A 103 7.68 -1.16 4.05
CA GLY A 103 8.08 -1.42 2.68
C GLY A 103 7.15 -0.78 1.63
N ALA A 104 7.71 -0.58 0.44
CA ALA A 104 7.05 0.09 -0.67
C ALA A 104 6.27 -0.87 -1.60
N SER A 105 6.29 -2.18 -1.34
CA SER A 105 5.64 -3.14 -2.23
C SER A 105 5.06 -4.36 -1.53
N ILE A 106 4.04 -4.91 -2.19
CA ILE A 106 3.46 -6.22 -1.86
C ILE A 106 3.35 -7.05 -3.13
N THR A 107 3.41 -8.38 -2.97
CA THR A 107 3.20 -9.31 -4.08
C THR A 107 2.13 -10.32 -3.69
N ILE A 108 1.11 -10.46 -4.53
CA ILE A 108 -0.12 -11.21 -4.24
C ILE A 108 -0.30 -12.27 -5.34
N PRO A 109 -0.55 -13.55 -5.01
CA PRO A 109 -0.84 -14.55 -6.03
C PRO A 109 -2.18 -14.26 -6.73
N ILE A 110 -2.26 -14.65 -8.00
CA ILE A 110 -3.47 -14.59 -8.82
C ILE A 110 -3.91 -16.02 -9.11
N THR A 111 -5.20 -16.29 -8.96
CA THR A 111 -5.82 -17.57 -9.35
C THR A 111 -7.16 -17.28 -10.00
N ASP A 112 -7.35 -17.83 -11.19
CA ASP A 112 -8.56 -17.69 -11.99
C ASP A 112 -9.07 -16.24 -12.04
N GLY A 113 -8.16 -15.33 -12.38
CA GLY A 113 -8.47 -13.93 -12.62
C GLY A 113 -8.79 -13.10 -11.37
N SER A 114 -8.57 -13.67 -10.18
CA SER A 114 -8.81 -13.04 -8.88
C SER A 114 -7.55 -13.02 -8.04
N LEU A 115 -7.46 -12.06 -7.12
CA LEU A 115 -6.41 -12.06 -6.10
C LEU A 115 -6.65 -13.26 -5.16
N ASN A 116 -5.63 -14.08 -4.95
CA ASN A 116 -5.68 -15.24 -4.09
C ASN A 116 -5.12 -14.88 -2.71
N THR A 117 -5.93 -14.13 -1.96
CA THR A 117 -5.67 -13.71 -0.58
C THR A 117 -6.39 -14.62 0.41
N GLY A 118 -5.95 -14.65 1.67
CA GLY A 118 -6.73 -15.27 2.75
C GLY A 118 -8.08 -14.57 2.97
N THR A 119 -9.03 -15.25 3.62
CA THR A 119 -10.40 -14.74 3.89
C THR A 119 -10.39 -13.33 4.49
N TRP A 120 -9.52 -13.11 5.47
CA TRP A 120 -9.40 -11.85 6.19
C TRP A 120 -8.34 -10.92 5.63
N GLN A 121 -7.66 -11.26 4.53
CA GLN A 121 -6.60 -10.42 3.99
C GLN A 121 -7.13 -9.44 2.95
N GLY A 122 -6.73 -8.18 3.10
CA GLY A 122 -6.98 -7.10 2.14
C GLY A 122 -5.76 -6.23 1.94
N ILE A 123 -5.76 -5.47 0.84
CA ILE A 123 -4.70 -4.54 0.51
C ILE A 123 -4.92 -3.26 1.30
N TRP A 124 -3.94 -2.91 2.13
CA TRP A 124 -3.92 -1.69 2.90
C TRP A 124 -3.04 -0.65 2.23
N TYR A 125 -3.54 0.58 2.17
CA TYR A 125 -2.78 1.80 1.91
C TYR A 125 -2.55 2.52 3.24
N LEU A 126 -1.29 2.63 3.63
CA LEU A 126 -0.87 3.33 4.83
C LEU A 126 -0.35 4.72 4.45
N GLU A 127 -1.11 5.76 4.75
CA GLU A 127 -0.67 7.15 4.60
C GLU A 127 -0.12 7.65 5.92
N PHE A 128 1.08 8.22 5.90
CA PHE A 128 1.76 8.67 7.12
C PHE A 128 1.78 10.19 7.26
N ARG A 129 1.52 10.93 6.17
CA ARG A 129 1.50 12.40 6.18
C ARG A 129 0.11 12.92 6.54
N ALA A 130 0.05 13.95 7.38
CA ALA A 130 -1.20 14.61 7.76
C ALA A 130 -1.85 15.33 6.56
N SER A 131 -1.02 15.94 5.72
CA SER A 131 -1.46 16.55 4.45
C SER A 131 -1.98 15.48 3.48
N LYS A 132 -3.00 15.83 2.69
CA LYS A 132 -3.54 14.90 1.70
C LYS A 132 -2.60 14.79 0.49
N HIS A 133 -2.25 13.56 0.11
CA HIS A 133 -1.41 13.29 -1.06
C HIS A 133 -2.07 12.29 -2.02
N ALA A 134 -1.84 12.50 -3.32
CA ALA A 134 -2.15 11.50 -4.33
C ALA A 134 -0.94 10.56 -4.50
N ARG A 135 -1.14 9.26 -4.30
CA ARG A 135 -0.07 8.26 -4.35
C ARG A 135 -0.19 7.41 -5.62
N LYS A 136 0.94 7.23 -6.31
CA LYS A 136 1.05 6.47 -7.56
C LYS A 136 1.52 5.06 -7.24
N VAL A 137 0.86 4.07 -7.85
CA VAL A 137 1.19 2.65 -7.73
C VAL A 137 1.45 2.09 -9.11
N VAL A 138 2.58 1.41 -9.26
CA VAL A 138 2.89 0.56 -10.43
C VAL A 138 2.41 -0.85 -10.10
N ALA A 139 1.48 -1.35 -10.90
CA ALA A 139 1.05 -2.74 -10.87
C ALA A 139 1.73 -3.51 -11.99
N THR A 140 2.38 -4.61 -11.63
CA THR A 140 2.97 -5.55 -12.58
C THR A 140 2.30 -6.91 -12.38
N ILE A 141 1.69 -7.44 -13.43
CA ILE A 141 1.13 -8.79 -13.46
C ILE A 141 2.04 -9.67 -14.32
N GLN A 142 2.48 -10.79 -13.75
CA GLN A 142 3.22 -11.82 -14.46
C GLN A 142 2.52 -13.16 -14.28
N GLY A 143 2.25 -13.88 -15.36
CA GLY A 143 1.61 -15.19 -15.25
C GLY A 143 1.18 -15.81 -16.57
N GLU A 144 0.42 -16.89 -16.46
CA GLU A 144 -0.22 -17.57 -17.59
C GLU A 144 -1.59 -16.94 -17.86
N LYS A 145 -1.81 -16.49 -19.10
CA LYS A 145 -3.12 -16.02 -19.56
C LYS A 145 -4.08 -17.19 -19.79
N ARG A 146 -5.38 -16.92 -19.63
CA ARG A 146 -6.45 -17.84 -20.03
C ARG A 146 -6.51 -18.03 -21.54
#